data_AF-A0AAF3FD19-F1
#
_entry.id   AF-A0AAF3FD19-F1
#
_cell.length_a   1.000
_cell.length_b   1.000
_cell.length_c   1.000
_cell.angle_alpha   90.00
_cell.angle_beta   90.00
_cell.angle_gamma   90.00
#
_symmetry.space_group_name_H-M   'P 1'
#
loop_
_entity.id
_entity.type
_entity.pdbx_description
1 polymer ?
#
loop_
_entity_poly.entity_id
_entity_poly.type
_entity_poly.pdbx_seq_one_letter_code
_entity_poly.pdbx_strand_id
1 'polypeptide(L)'
;MSSTPVLRPRRFFGPFQLLVRICGLDLTYSIFTWKEAKQAGATCRAIFFTITTTFIMTILIMDLIAIGKTENDSFSIQWLLTNLKFGMVLHGVASAGFMAALTAKHVFQQLEQQYAALSLRIPSNTRMRAVVLTVMFVFTIILMLVVVSNAADDTSTWIKGGSPISFKNIWGADPFIRIVCGLFSCLSTVIYILAFGGITQQFRGFNEELRTAANEADLTYDSLISFVQRQKELLAMVRYVNDTFGKLVNLGAIGAFIAHVTAVAIFVGHRSSLTGGQVALMIGYLVISGNLMASLLYVPGMLNAQVQELRDILILKSNVGLSKNEMLLPLVNHMVQRAEAPENKLCFLHTFLIDLRIAHRLTLTMLPLSNILIFLGRIYGVQQ
;
A
#
# COMPACT_ATOMS: atom_id res chain seq x y z
N MET A 1 -41.98 -21.16 14.13
CA MET A 1 -41.34 -20.17 13.26
C MET A 1 -39.96 -19.87 13.83
N SER A 2 -38.93 -20.55 13.34
CA SER A 2 -37.55 -20.32 13.77
C SER A 2 -37.00 -19.09 13.05
N SER A 3 -36.50 -18.13 13.83
CA SER A 3 -35.78 -16.96 13.33
C SER A 3 -34.53 -17.42 12.59
N THR A 4 -34.49 -17.13 11.30
CA THR A 4 -33.27 -17.19 10.51
C THR A 4 -32.22 -16.28 11.18
N PRO A 5 -30.98 -16.74 11.35
CA PRO A 5 -29.92 -15.88 11.85
C PRO A 5 -29.68 -14.79 10.81
N VAL A 6 -29.88 -13.53 11.20
CA VAL A 6 -29.44 -12.37 10.44
C VAL A 6 -27.93 -12.51 10.25
N LEU A 7 -27.52 -12.93 9.05
CA LEU A 7 -26.14 -12.93 8.61
C LEU A 7 -25.62 -11.50 8.78
N ARG A 8 -24.83 -11.26 9.84
CA ARG A 8 -24.11 -9.98 9.99
C ARG A 8 -23.35 -9.74 8.67
N PRO A 9 -23.47 -8.56 8.05
CA PRO A 9 -22.75 -8.28 6.81
C PRO A 9 -21.26 -8.57 7.04
N ARG A 10 -20.69 -9.40 6.16
CA ARG A 10 -19.25 -9.70 6.19
C ARG A 10 -18.49 -8.39 6.07
N ARG A 11 -17.79 -7.99 7.14
CA ARG A 11 -16.96 -6.77 7.13
C ARG A 11 -15.85 -6.91 6.11
N PHE A 12 -15.69 -5.92 5.24
CA PHE A 12 -14.77 -5.95 4.09
C PHE A 12 -13.32 -6.21 4.53
N PHE A 13 -12.94 -5.71 5.71
CA PHE A 13 -11.60 -5.80 6.27
C PHE A 13 -11.43 -6.89 7.36
N GLY A 14 -12.51 -7.61 7.71
CA GLY A 14 -12.46 -8.74 8.66
C GLY A 14 -11.70 -8.45 9.96
N PRO A 15 -10.75 -9.32 10.39
CA PRO A 15 -10.01 -9.16 11.64
C PRO A 15 -9.03 -7.97 11.64
N PHE A 16 -8.64 -7.47 10.46
CA PHE A 16 -7.70 -6.34 10.38
C PHE A 16 -8.31 -5.06 10.91
N GLN A 17 -9.63 -4.88 10.81
CA GLN A 17 -10.30 -3.75 11.45
C GLN A 17 -10.07 -3.73 12.97
N LEU A 18 -9.98 -4.90 13.62
CA LEU A 18 -9.63 -4.97 15.03
C LEU A 18 -8.17 -4.59 15.26
N LEU A 19 -7.24 -5.07 14.43
CA LEU A 19 -5.82 -4.73 14.50
C LEU A 19 -5.59 -3.21 14.35
N VAL A 20 -6.33 -2.55 13.45
CA VAL A 20 -6.30 -1.08 13.29
C VAL A 20 -6.80 -0.36 14.54
N ARG A 21 -7.83 -0.88 15.20
CA ARG A 21 -8.39 -0.30 16.42
C ARG A 21 -7.43 -0.38 17.61
N ILE A 22 -6.62 -1.43 17.68
CA ILE A 22 -5.69 -1.64 18.80
C ILE A 22 -4.29 -1.09 18.53
N CYS A 23 -3.94 -0.74 17.28
CA CYS A 23 -2.59 -0.27 16.92
C CYS A 23 -2.31 1.19 17.31
N GLY A 24 -3.25 1.87 17.97
CA GLY A 24 -3.08 3.23 18.47
C GLY A 24 -3.26 4.34 17.42
N LEU A 25 -3.56 3.99 16.17
CA LEU A 25 -3.80 4.93 15.05
C LEU A 25 -5.30 5.09 14.70
N ASP A 26 -6.20 4.68 15.60
CA ASP A 26 -7.64 4.78 15.37
C ASP A 26 -8.18 6.18 15.72
N LEU A 27 -8.26 7.02 14.70
CA LEU A 27 -8.81 8.36 14.77
C LEU A 27 -10.31 8.43 14.45
N THR A 28 -11.02 7.30 14.42
CA THR A 28 -12.48 7.27 14.13
C THR A 28 -13.24 8.24 15.04
N TYR A 29 -12.86 8.32 16.33
CA TYR A 29 -13.55 9.19 17.29
C TYR A 29 -13.01 10.62 17.36
N SER A 30 -11.91 10.96 16.67
CA SER A 30 -11.28 12.28 16.79
C SER A 30 -11.95 13.37 15.95
N ILE A 31 -12.85 13.01 15.04
CA ILE A 31 -13.57 13.96 14.17
C ILE A 31 -14.88 14.44 14.79
N PHE A 32 -15.41 13.75 15.80
CA PHE A 32 -16.64 14.19 16.46
C PHE A 32 -16.49 15.60 17.01
N THR A 33 -17.48 16.45 16.75
CA THR A 33 -17.56 17.74 17.43
C THR A 33 -17.63 17.50 18.94
N TRP A 34 -17.15 18.45 19.75
CA TRP A 34 -17.14 18.31 21.20
C TRP A 34 -18.52 17.96 21.79
N LYS A 35 -19.60 18.43 21.15
CA LYS A 35 -20.99 18.09 21.50
C LYS A 35 -21.33 16.62 21.21
N GLU A 36 -20.98 16.11 20.04
CA GLU A 36 -21.22 14.71 19.63
C GLU A 36 -20.38 13.73 20.46
N ALA A 37 -19.11 14.07 20.72
CA ALA A 37 -18.22 13.26 21.54
C ALA A 37 -18.72 13.15 22.99
N LYS A 38 -19.25 14.25 23.55
CA LYS A 38 -19.83 14.31 24.90
C LYS A 38 -21.14 13.53 24.99
N GLN A 39 -21.99 13.59 23.95
CA GLN A 39 -23.22 12.80 23.88
C GLN A 39 -22.95 11.30 23.72
N ALA A 40 -21.90 10.92 22.99
CA ALA A 40 -21.53 9.52 22.77
C ALA A 40 -20.67 8.90 23.90
N GLY A 41 -20.33 9.66 24.96
CA GLY A 41 -19.41 9.20 26.01
C GLY A 41 -18.02 8.80 25.48
N ALA A 42 -17.62 9.39 24.35
CA ALA A 42 -16.43 9.00 23.60
C ALA A 42 -15.26 9.99 23.73
N THR A 43 -15.47 11.12 24.42
CA THR A 43 -14.49 12.21 24.52
C THR A 43 -13.13 11.76 25.05
N CYS A 44 -13.09 10.96 26.13
CA CYS A 44 -11.83 10.47 26.69
C CYS A 44 -11.07 9.55 25.71
N ARG A 45 -11.80 8.71 24.96
CA ARG A 45 -11.20 7.82 23.94
C ARG A 45 -10.66 8.62 22.77
N ALA A 46 -11.42 9.60 22.28
CA ALA A 46 -11.00 10.49 21.20
C ALA A 46 -9.71 11.25 21.56
N ILE A 47 -9.65 11.83 22.76
CA ILE A 47 -8.46 12.53 23.27
C ILE A 47 -7.28 11.56 23.38
N PHE A 48 -7.49 10.39 23.99
CA PHE A 48 -6.44 9.37 24.16
C PHE A 48 -5.83 8.93 22.82
N PHE A 49 -6.64 8.56 21.83
CA PHE A 49 -6.15 8.12 20.53
C PHE A 49 -5.50 9.25 19.73
N THR A 50 -6.00 10.48 19.85
CA THR A 50 -5.39 11.66 19.21
C THR A 50 -4.01 11.94 19.78
N ILE A 51 -3.86 11.94 21.11
CA ILE A 51 -2.58 12.13 21.80
C ILE A 51 -1.62 10.99 21.42
N THR A 52 -2.09 9.74 21.47
CA THR A 52 -1.28 8.56 21.13
C THR A 52 -0.80 8.60 19.69
N THR A 53 -1.69 8.89 18.73
CA THR A 53 -1.34 9.01 17.31
C THR A 53 -0.33 10.14 17.08
N THR A 54 -0.56 11.30 17.69
CA THR A 54 0.33 12.47 17.57
C THR A 54 1.71 12.17 18.14
N PHE A 55 1.77 11.51 19.30
CA PHE A 55 3.02 11.10 19.93
C PHE A 55 3.80 10.11 19.05
N ILE A 56 3.14 9.06 18.55
CA ILE A 56 3.74 8.08 17.62
C ILE A 56 4.27 8.78 16.37
N MET A 57 3.46 9.60 15.70
CA MET A 57 3.88 10.31 14.48
C MET A 57 5.05 11.26 14.75
N THR A 58 5.07 11.94 15.90
CA THR A 58 6.17 12.83 16.28
C THR A 58 7.46 12.04 16.45
N ILE A 59 7.43 10.89 17.13
CA ILE A 59 8.60 10.03 17.29
C ILE A 59 9.14 9.57 15.92
N LEU A 60 8.26 9.10 15.03
CA LEU A 60 8.67 8.63 13.71
C LEU A 60 9.28 9.74 12.85
N ILE A 61 8.73 10.95 12.91
CA ILE A 61 9.25 12.11 12.18
C ILE A 61 10.59 12.56 12.77
N MET A 62 10.73 12.59 14.09
CA MET A 62 11.99 12.92 14.76
C MET A 62 13.09 11.93 14.40
N ASP A 63 12.76 10.63 14.34
CA ASP A 63 13.68 9.57 13.92
C ASP A 63 14.10 9.77 12.45
N LEU A 64 13.16 10.05 11.56
CA LEU A 64 13.45 10.36 10.15
C LEU A 64 14.40 11.56 10.00
N ILE A 65 14.18 12.63 10.78
CA ILE A 65 15.03 13.83 10.78
C ILE A 65 16.41 13.50 11.35
N ALA A 66 16.50 12.72 12.43
CA ALA A 66 17.75 12.34 13.04
C ALA A 66 18.61 11.50 12.08
N ILE A 67 18.00 10.51 11.41
CA ILE A 67 18.66 9.70 10.38
C ILE A 67 19.14 10.60 9.24
N GLY A 68 18.30 11.52 8.76
CA GLY A 68 18.64 12.45 7.68
C GLY A 68 19.76 13.45 8.00
N LYS A 69 20.02 13.72 9.29
CA LYS A 69 21.13 14.56 9.76
C LYS A 69 22.43 13.80 10.01
N THR A 70 22.44 12.49 9.81
CA THR A 70 23.66 11.70 10.03
C THR A 70 24.66 11.99 8.91
N GLU A 71 25.74 12.69 9.25
CA GLU A 71 26.85 12.95 8.33
C GLU A 71 27.70 11.68 8.22
N ASN A 72 27.61 11.01 7.08
CA ASN A 72 28.46 9.88 6.72
C ASN A 72 29.15 10.20 5.40
N ASP A 73 30.38 9.72 5.24
CA ASP A 73 31.09 9.80 3.96
C ASP A 73 30.22 9.19 2.86
N SER A 74 30.03 9.95 1.78
CA SER A 74 29.16 9.55 0.68
C SER A 74 29.58 8.20 0.12
N PHE A 75 28.60 7.32 -0.13
CA PHE A 75 28.81 5.97 -0.66
C PHE A 75 29.58 4.99 0.25
N SER A 76 29.89 5.36 1.49
CA SER A 76 30.38 4.41 2.50
C SER A 76 29.32 3.37 2.89
N ILE A 77 29.74 2.26 3.52
CA ILE A 77 28.80 1.25 4.02
C ILE A 77 27.84 1.84 5.06
N GLN A 78 28.31 2.80 5.87
CA GLN A 78 27.50 3.50 6.87
C GLN A 78 26.49 4.43 6.20
N TRP A 79 26.88 5.14 5.14
CA TRP A 79 25.95 5.92 4.33
C TRP A 79 24.85 5.03 3.72
N LEU A 80 25.20 3.86 3.18
CA LEU A 80 24.22 2.91 2.64
C LEU A 80 23.27 2.39 3.72
N LEU A 81 23.77 2.05 4.92
CA LEU A 81 22.95 1.62 6.05
C LEU A 81 22.01 2.73 6.54
N THR A 82 22.47 3.98 6.57
CA THR A 82 21.63 5.14 6.90
C THR A 82 20.52 5.33 5.87
N ASN A 83 20.82 5.20 4.57
CA ASN A 83 19.79 5.31 3.53
C ASN A 83 18.79 4.15 3.56
N LEU A 84 19.24 2.93 3.88
CA LEU A 84 18.36 1.78 4.12
C LEU A 84 17.38 2.07 5.26
N LYS A 85 17.90 2.52 6.43
CA LYS A 85 17.10 2.91 7.59
C LYS A 85 16.14 4.05 7.25
N PHE A 86 16.61 5.07 6.52
CA PHE A 86 15.80 6.18 6.06
C PHE A 86 14.61 5.72 5.20
N GLY A 87 14.85 4.86 4.20
CA GLY A 87 13.78 4.34 3.33
C GLY A 87 12.73 3.55 4.12
N MET A 88 13.16 2.75 5.10
CA MET A 88 12.25 2.00 5.98
C MET A 88 11.39 2.91 6.84
N VAL A 89 11.99 3.90 7.52
CA VAL A 89 11.27 4.83 8.39
C VAL A 89 10.33 5.71 7.55
N LEU A 90 10.76 6.15 6.37
CA LEU A 90 9.92 6.90 5.44
C LEU A 90 8.67 6.12 5.03
N HIS A 91 8.83 4.85 4.68
CA HIS A 91 7.70 3.96 4.38
C HIS A 91 6.79 3.74 5.61
N GLY A 92 7.39 3.58 6.80
CA GLY A 92 6.66 3.46 8.06
C GLY A 92 5.84 4.70 8.42
N VAL A 93 6.41 5.91 8.26
CA VAL A 93 5.73 7.20 8.43
C VAL A 93 4.57 7.34 7.45
N ALA A 94 4.81 7.05 6.17
CA ALA A 94 3.77 7.10 5.14
C ALA A 94 2.60 6.15 5.48
N SER A 95 2.92 4.95 5.95
CA SER A 95 1.96 3.93 6.35
C SER A 95 1.16 4.33 7.59
N ALA A 96 1.82 4.87 8.61
CA ALA A 96 1.17 5.36 9.83
C ALA A 96 0.22 6.53 9.53
N GLY A 97 0.70 7.53 8.78
CA GLY A 97 -0.11 8.67 8.37
C GLY A 97 -1.30 8.27 7.49
N PHE A 98 -1.11 7.31 6.59
CA PHE A 98 -2.18 6.73 5.80
C PHE A 98 -3.24 6.05 6.68
N MET A 99 -2.82 5.20 7.62
CA MET A 99 -3.73 4.52 8.55
C MET A 99 -4.54 5.50 9.40
N ALA A 100 -3.89 6.51 9.96
CA ALA A 100 -4.53 7.59 10.72
C ALA A 100 -5.54 8.37 9.85
N ALA A 101 -5.19 8.65 8.60
CA ALA A 101 -6.09 9.33 7.67
C ALA A 101 -7.31 8.49 7.30
N LEU A 102 -7.15 7.17 7.12
CA LEU A 102 -8.26 6.27 6.81
C LEU A 102 -9.28 6.19 7.96
N THR A 103 -8.79 6.06 9.19
CA THR A 103 -9.63 5.94 10.39
C THR A 103 -10.32 7.27 10.68
N ALA A 104 -9.60 8.39 10.61
CA ALA A 104 -10.17 9.72 10.74
C ALA A 104 -11.32 9.93 9.73
N LYS A 105 -11.08 9.69 8.44
CA LYS A 105 -12.08 9.90 7.39
C LYS A 105 -13.18 8.83 7.31
N HIS A 106 -13.19 7.85 8.22
CA HIS A 106 -14.17 6.74 8.21
C HIS A 106 -14.18 5.97 6.87
N VAL A 107 -13.04 5.90 6.17
CA VAL A 107 -12.95 5.32 4.82
C VAL A 107 -13.43 3.87 4.80
N PHE A 108 -13.19 3.11 5.87
CA PHE A 108 -13.66 1.73 5.95
C PHE A 108 -15.19 1.62 5.86
N GLN A 109 -15.92 2.52 6.55
CA GLN A 109 -17.38 2.55 6.49
C GLN A 109 -17.87 3.09 5.15
N GLN A 110 -17.23 4.13 4.63
CA GLN A 110 -17.55 4.69 3.31
C GLN A 110 -17.35 3.66 2.21
N LEU A 111 -16.25 2.90 2.22
CA LEU A 111 -16.02 1.81 1.27
C LEU A 111 -17.12 0.75 1.38
N GLU A 112 -17.45 0.27 2.59
CA GLU A 112 -18.53 -0.71 2.77
C GLU A 112 -19.89 -0.18 2.28
N GLN A 113 -20.20 1.09 2.56
CA GLN A 113 -21.41 1.76 2.08
C GLN A 113 -21.42 1.92 0.56
N GLN A 114 -20.31 2.31 -0.05
CA GLN A 114 -20.19 2.43 -1.50
C GLN A 114 -20.35 1.06 -2.18
N TYR A 115 -19.70 0.01 -1.67
CA TYR A 115 -19.91 -1.36 -2.19
C TYR A 115 -21.37 -1.80 -2.06
N ALA A 116 -22.02 -1.51 -0.93
CA ALA A 116 -23.43 -1.84 -0.73
C ALA A 116 -24.38 -1.02 -1.63
N ALA A 117 -24.17 0.29 -1.73
CA ALA A 117 -24.97 1.19 -2.55
C ALA A 117 -24.86 0.86 -4.05
N LEU A 118 -23.67 0.44 -4.49
CA LEU A 118 -23.42 0.06 -5.88
C LEU A 118 -23.78 -1.42 -6.17
N SER A 119 -24.41 -2.12 -5.21
CA SER A 119 -24.73 -3.56 -5.31
C SER A 119 -23.53 -4.44 -5.75
N LEU A 120 -22.31 -3.97 -5.49
CA LEU A 120 -21.09 -4.64 -5.89
C LEU A 120 -20.91 -5.86 -5.00
N ARG A 121 -20.71 -7.02 -5.63
CA ARG A 121 -20.56 -8.28 -4.89
C ARG A 121 -19.25 -8.23 -4.11
N ILE A 122 -19.29 -8.16 -2.78
CA ILE A 122 -18.08 -8.37 -1.97
C ILE A 122 -17.51 -9.72 -2.37
N PRO A 123 -16.26 -9.78 -2.87
CA PRO A 123 -15.72 -11.02 -3.38
C PRO A 123 -15.80 -12.19 -2.40
N SER A 124 -16.42 -13.27 -2.86
CA SER A 124 -16.61 -14.51 -2.11
C SER A 124 -15.34 -15.37 -2.02
N ASN A 125 -14.25 -15.00 -2.72
CA ASN A 125 -13.02 -15.79 -2.78
C ASN A 125 -12.16 -15.61 -1.52
N THR A 126 -12.79 -15.97 -0.40
CA THR A 126 -12.30 -15.90 0.98
C THR A 126 -11.00 -16.66 1.15
N ARG A 127 -10.77 -17.73 0.36
CA ARG A 127 -9.59 -18.60 0.44
C ARG A 127 -8.34 -17.94 -0.16
N MET A 128 -8.45 -17.36 -1.35
CA MET A 128 -7.32 -16.63 -1.97
C MET A 128 -6.99 -15.37 -1.18
N ARG A 129 -8.02 -14.67 -0.68
CA ARG A 129 -7.85 -13.56 0.27
C ARG A 129 -7.11 -14.03 1.52
N ALA A 130 -7.56 -15.12 2.16
CA ALA A 130 -6.90 -15.68 3.33
C ALA A 130 -5.43 -16.04 3.05
N VAL A 131 -5.12 -16.67 1.91
CA VAL A 131 -3.74 -17.01 1.55
C VAL A 131 -2.86 -15.76 1.38
N VAL A 132 -3.30 -14.77 0.61
CA VAL A 132 -2.54 -13.52 0.41
C VAL A 132 -2.34 -12.80 1.75
N LEU A 133 -3.37 -12.77 2.59
CA LEU A 133 -3.33 -12.15 3.91
C LEU A 133 -2.43 -12.90 4.88
N THR A 134 -2.46 -14.24 4.90
CA THR A 134 -1.59 -15.08 5.72
C THR A 134 -0.14 -14.94 5.28
N VAL A 135 0.12 -14.94 3.97
CA VAL A 135 1.48 -14.75 3.44
C VAL A 135 2.02 -13.38 3.85
N MET A 136 1.27 -12.30 3.66
CA MET A 136 1.66 -10.95 4.09
C MET A 136 1.87 -10.86 5.62
N PHE A 137 1.02 -11.54 6.41
CA PHE A 137 1.16 -11.58 7.87
C PHE A 137 2.41 -12.35 8.32
N VAL A 138 2.70 -13.51 7.71
CA VAL A 138 3.93 -14.27 7.96
C VAL A 138 5.16 -13.46 7.58
N PHE A 139 5.14 -12.78 6.43
CA PHE A 139 6.21 -11.87 6.03
C PHE A 139 6.40 -10.71 7.02
N THR A 140 5.34 -10.28 7.69
CA THR A 140 5.40 -9.23 8.71
C THR A 140 5.99 -9.71 10.01
N ILE A 141 5.69 -10.95 10.40
CA ILE A 141 6.36 -11.61 11.52
C ILE A 141 7.85 -11.75 11.21
N ILE A 142 8.21 -12.17 9.99
CA ILE A 142 9.60 -12.23 9.55
C ILE A 142 10.25 -10.84 9.59
N LEU A 143 9.57 -9.79 9.11
CA LEU A 143 10.06 -8.40 9.21
C LEU A 143 10.29 -7.99 10.66
N MET A 144 9.34 -8.27 11.57
CA MET A 144 9.52 -7.97 12.99
C MET A 144 10.71 -8.74 13.57
N LEU A 145 10.87 -10.04 13.26
CA LEU A 145 11.98 -10.86 13.75
C LEU A 145 13.33 -10.35 13.23
N VAL A 146 13.42 -9.97 11.95
CA VAL A 146 14.63 -9.40 11.35
C VAL A 146 14.98 -8.07 12.00
N VAL A 147 13.99 -7.20 12.22
CA VAL A 147 14.17 -5.90 12.89
C VAL A 147 14.60 -6.07 14.35
N VAL A 148 13.96 -7.00 15.08
CA VAL A 148 14.30 -7.33 16.48
C VAL A 148 15.71 -7.91 16.57
N SER A 149 16.10 -8.79 15.65
CA SER A 149 17.43 -9.38 15.63
C SER A 149 18.52 -8.32 15.40
N ASN A 150 18.28 -7.37 14.48
CA ASN A 150 19.22 -6.27 14.22
C ASN A 150 19.40 -5.36 15.44
N ALA A 151 18.28 -5.06 16.09
CA ALA A 151 18.26 -4.29 17.32
C ALA A 151 19.04 -4.97 18.45
N ALA A 152 18.90 -6.29 18.60
CA ALA A 152 19.63 -7.07 19.59
C ALA A 152 21.15 -7.03 19.36
N ASP A 153 21.60 -7.08 18.10
CA ASP A 153 23.03 -6.97 17.76
C ASP A 153 23.59 -5.57 18.10
N ASP A 154 22.85 -4.49 17.80
CA ASP A 154 23.22 -3.11 18.16
C ASP A 154 23.25 -2.88 19.69
N THR A 155 22.42 -3.59 20.47
CA THR A 155 22.37 -3.45 21.94
C THR A 155 23.61 -3.95 22.69
N SER A 156 24.50 -4.71 22.03
CA SER A 156 25.77 -5.15 22.61
C SER A 156 26.73 -4.00 22.97
N THR A 157 26.45 -2.78 22.48
CA THR A 157 27.22 -1.56 22.76
C THR A 157 26.58 -0.65 23.83
N TRP A 158 25.40 -1.00 24.37
CA TRP A 158 24.58 -0.11 25.20
C TRP A 158 25.01 -0.03 26.67
N ILE A 159 25.75 -1.00 27.17
CA ILE A 159 26.14 -1.10 28.59
C ILE A 159 27.53 -0.46 28.78
N LYS A 160 27.66 0.86 28.55
CA LYS A 160 28.78 1.70 29.06
C LYS A 160 28.50 3.17 28.76
N GLY A 161 28.08 3.91 29.79
CA GLY A 161 27.98 5.37 29.73
C GLY A 161 27.04 5.94 30.78
N GLY A 162 27.58 6.36 31.92
CA GLY A 162 26.84 7.02 32.99
C GLY A 162 26.51 8.47 32.63
N SER A 163 25.23 8.73 32.35
CA SER A 163 24.59 10.04 32.57
C SER A 163 23.07 9.84 32.63
N PRO A 164 22.32 10.52 33.52
CA PRO A 164 20.93 10.14 33.81
C PRO A 164 19.95 10.43 32.68
N ILE A 165 20.28 11.36 31.78
CA ILE A 165 19.48 11.67 30.59
C ILE A 165 20.45 12.06 29.47
N SER A 166 20.77 11.11 28.60
CA SER A 166 21.47 11.39 27.34
C SER A 166 20.62 10.90 26.19
N PHE A 167 20.77 11.50 25.00
CA PHE A 167 20.12 11.05 23.76
C PHE A 167 20.28 9.53 23.50
N LYS A 168 21.28 8.90 24.11
CA LYS A 168 21.52 7.45 24.20
C LYS A 168 20.33 6.64 24.75
N ASN A 169 19.45 7.23 25.58
CA ASN A 169 18.23 6.57 26.08
C ASN A 169 17.11 6.48 25.02
N ILE A 170 17.11 7.35 24.01
CA ILE A 170 16.16 7.30 22.87
C ILE A 170 16.52 6.14 21.93
N TRP A 171 17.81 5.81 21.81
CA TRP A 171 18.27 4.63 21.07
C TRP A 171 17.77 3.32 21.68
N GLY A 172 17.44 3.32 22.97
CA GLY A 172 16.67 2.27 23.66
C GLY A 172 15.36 1.88 22.95
N ALA A 173 14.72 2.87 22.33
CA ALA A 173 13.43 2.74 21.67
C ALA A 173 13.53 2.49 20.15
N ASP A 174 14.70 2.64 19.53
CA ASP A 174 14.91 2.39 18.09
C ASP A 174 14.41 0.99 17.64
N PRO A 175 14.68 -0.11 18.39
CA PRO A 175 14.10 -1.42 18.09
C PRO A 175 12.56 -1.40 18.05
N PHE A 176 11.96 -0.74 19.03
CA PHE A 176 10.51 -0.66 19.17
C PHE A 176 9.90 0.20 18.06
N ILE A 177 10.52 1.33 17.73
CA ILE A 177 10.13 2.21 16.64
C ILE A 177 10.11 1.44 15.32
N ARG A 178 11.15 0.67 15.03
CA ARG A 178 11.23 -0.13 13.80
C ARG A 178 10.19 -1.26 13.74
N ILE A 179 9.89 -1.91 14.88
CA ILE A 179 8.79 -2.90 14.97
C ILE A 179 7.45 -2.23 14.65
N VAL A 180 7.21 -1.06 15.23
CA VAL A 180 5.99 -0.27 15.01
C VAL A 180 5.88 0.16 13.55
N CYS A 181 6.96 0.64 12.93
CA CYS A 181 7.01 0.92 11.49
C CYS A 181 6.66 -0.32 10.66
N GLY A 182 7.23 -1.48 10.99
CA GLY A 182 6.95 -2.74 10.30
C GLY A 182 5.48 -3.16 10.40
N LEU A 183 4.88 -3.04 11.60
CA LEU A 183 3.47 -3.32 11.83
C LEU A 183 2.56 -2.40 10.99
N PHE A 184 2.81 -1.09 11.00
CA PHE A 184 2.02 -0.14 10.21
C PHE A 184 2.17 -0.34 8.71
N SER A 185 3.39 -0.65 8.25
CA SER A 185 3.70 -0.94 6.85
C SER A 185 2.93 -2.16 6.36
N CYS A 186 2.87 -3.23 7.17
CA CYS A 186 2.04 -4.39 6.86
C CYS A 186 0.56 -4.05 6.81
N LEU A 187 0.02 -3.45 7.89
CA LEU A 187 -1.41 -3.19 8.00
C LEU A 187 -1.90 -2.31 6.84
N SER A 188 -1.16 -1.25 6.52
CA SER A 188 -1.48 -0.38 5.40
C SER A 188 -1.42 -1.11 4.06
N THR A 189 -0.39 -1.92 3.82
CA THR A 189 -0.25 -2.72 2.58
C THR A 189 -1.38 -3.74 2.43
N VAL A 190 -1.76 -4.42 3.51
CA VAL A 190 -2.90 -5.35 3.51
C VAL A 190 -4.19 -4.63 3.15
N ILE A 191 -4.48 -3.51 3.80
CA ILE A 191 -5.68 -2.69 3.53
C ILE A 191 -5.69 -2.19 2.09
N TYR A 192 -4.52 -1.77 1.59
CA TYR A 192 -4.30 -1.34 0.22
C TYR A 192 -4.63 -2.47 -0.78
N ILE A 193 -4.05 -3.65 -0.61
CA ILE A 193 -4.29 -4.82 -1.47
C ILE A 193 -5.78 -5.20 -1.45
N LEU A 194 -6.43 -5.17 -0.28
CA LEU A 194 -7.85 -5.51 -0.16
C LEU A 194 -8.74 -4.53 -0.92
N ALA A 195 -8.46 -3.23 -0.82
CA ALA A 195 -9.24 -2.19 -1.50
C ALA A 195 -9.13 -2.33 -3.03
N PHE A 196 -7.90 -2.33 -3.57
CA PHE A 196 -7.68 -2.43 -5.01
C PHE A 196 -8.02 -3.81 -5.59
N GLY A 197 -7.69 -4.88 -4.87
CA GLY A 197 -8.04 -6.25 -5.27
C GLY A 197 -9.55 -6.47 -5.31
N GLY A 198 -10.29 -5.86 -4.38
CA GLY A 198 -11.75 -5.86 -4.39
C GLY A 198 -12.34 -5.25 -5.66
N ILE A 199 -11.84 -4.06 -6.06
CA ILE A 199 -12.31 -3.35 -7.26
C ILE A 199 -11.89 -4.09 -8.53
N THR A 200 -10.65 -4.58 -8.58
CA THR A 200 -10.13 -5.37 -9.71
C THR A 200 -11.03 -6.56 -9.99
N GLN A 201 -11.50 -7.25 -8.95
CA GLN A 201 -12.41 -8.36 -9.12
C GLN A 201 -13.79 -7.94 -9.63
N GLN A 202 -14.30 -6.76 -9.25
CA GLN A 202 -15.56 -6.25 -9.80
C GLN A 202 -15.42 -5.96 -11.29
N PHE A 203 -14.32 -5.31 -11.70
CA PHE A 203 -14.05 -5.06 -13.11
C PHE A 203 -13.90 -6.35 -13.90
N ARG A 204 -13.23 -7.36 -13.34
CA ARG A 204 -13.10 -8.67 -14.00
C ARG A 204 -14.47 -9.32 -14.24
N GLY A 205 -15.32 -9.36 -13.22
CA GLY A 205 -16.69 -9.88 -13.37
C GLY A 205 -17.50 -9.08 -14.39
N PHE A 206 -17.40 -7.75 -14.34
CA PHE A 206 -18.03 -6.86 -15.32
C PHE A 206 -17.56 -7.13 -16.76
N ASN A 207 -16.25 -7.27 -16.97
CA ASN A 207 -15.65 -7.55 -18.28
C ASN A 207 -16.06 -8.94 -18.80
N GLU A 208 -16.12 -9.95 -17.92
CA GLU A 208 -16.61 -11.28 -18.26
C GLU A 208 -18.10 -11.24 -18.67
N GLU A 209 -18.96 -10.56 -17.91
CA GLU A 209 -20.38 -10.38 -18.23
C GLU A 209 -20.58 -9.62 -19.57
N LEU A 210 -19.87 -8.51 -19.76
CA LEU A 210 -19.94 -7.71 -20.99
C LEU A 210 -19.46 -8.51 -22.21
N ARG A 211 -18.38 -9.29 -22.06
CA ARG A 211 -17.85 -10.16 -23.11
C ARG A 211 -18.86 -11.23 -23.51
N THR A 212 -19.52 -11.86 -22.54
CA THR A 212 -20.55 -12.88 -22.78
C THR A 212 -21.75 -12.27 -23.51
N ALA A 213 -22.29 -11.15 -22.99
CA ALA A 213 -23.38 -10.44 -23.65
C ALA A 213 -23.03 -10.03 -25.10
N ALA A 214 -21.77 -9.60 -25.33
CA ALA A 214 -21.28 -9.21 -26.64
C ALA A 214 -21.00 -10.38 -27.60
N ASN A 215 -20.89 -11.59 -27.09
CA ASN A 215 -20.76 -12.80 -27.90
C ASN A 215 -22.13 -13.39 -28.25
N GLU A 216 -23.09 -13.32 -27.33
CA GLU A 216 -24.43 -13.90 -27.47
C GLU A 216 -25.40 -13.00 -28.26
N ALA A 217 -24.94 -11.84 -28.75
CA ALA A 217 -25.75 -10.81 -29.42
C ALA A 217 -26.90 -10.26 -28.54
N ASP A 218 -26.81 -10.40 -27.22
CA ASP A 218 -27.79 -9.93 -26.22
C ASP A 218 -27.58 -8.46 -25.81
N LEU A 219 -26.73 -7.73 -26.56
CA LEU A 219 -26.54 -6.30 -26.41
C LEU A 219 -27.69 -5.52 -27.08
N THR A 220 -28.79 -5.45 -26.36
CA THR A 220 -29.87 -4.50 -26.60
C THR A 220 -29.49 -3.11 -26.09
N TYR A 221 -30.24 -2.08 -26.50
CA TYR A 221 -30.05 -0.71 -26.01
C TYR A 221 -30.22 -0.63 -24.48
N ASP A 222 -31.22 -1.31 -23.94
CA ASP A 222 -31.50 -1.33 -22.50
C ASP A 222 -30.40 -2.07 -21.71
N SER A 223 -29.91 -3.20 -22.23
CA SER A 223 -28.79 -3.90 -21.58
C SER A 223 -27.51 -3.06 -21.65
N LEU A 224 -27.23 -2.37 -22.76
CA LEU A 224 -26.08 -1.46 -22.86
C LEU A 224 -26.17 -0.29 -21.87
N ILE A 225 -27.34 0.33 -21.68
CA ILE A 225 -27.52 1.40 -20.66
C ILE A 225 -27.16 0.88 -19.26
N SER A 226 -27.56 -0.34 -18.93
CA SER A 226 -27.21 -0.96 -17.64
C SER A 226 -25.70 -1.12 -17.47
N PHE A 227 -24.99 -1.53 -18.53
CA PHE A 227 -23.53 -1.61 -18.55
C PHE A 227 -22.87 -0.23 -18.44
N VAL A 228 -23.40 0.79 -19.11
CA VAL A 228 -22.91 2.18 -19.03
C VAL A 228 -23.01 2.71 -17.60
N GLN A 229 -24.14 2.47 -16.93
CA GLN A 229 -24.37 2.92 -15.56
C GLN A 229 -23.42 2.18 -14.59
N ARG A 230 -23.31 0.86 -14.69
CA ARG A 230 -22.41 0.08 -13.84
C ARG A 230 -20.93 0.41 -14.09
N GLN A 231 -20.53 0.69 -15.34
CA GLN A 231 -19.19 1.18 -15.64
C GLN A 231 -18.92 2.52 -14.95
N LYS A 232 -19.86 3.46 -15.02
CA LYS A 232 -19.74 4.78 -14.36
C LYS A 232 -19.51 4.62 -12.87
N GLU A 233 -20.27 3.73 -12.22
CA GLU A 233 -20.15 3.44 -10.80
C GLU A 233 -18.80 2.80 -10.44
N LEU A 234 -18.34 1.83 -11.24
CA LEU A 234 -17.03 1.21 -11.07
C LEU A 234 -15.89 2.22 -11.22
N LEU A 235 -15.95 3.10 -12.23
CA LEU A 235 -14.96 4.16 -12.44
C LEU A 235 -14.99 5.21 -11.33
N ALA A 236 -16.16 5.56 -10.80
CA ALA A 236 -16.27 6.44 -9.64
C ALA A 236 -15.58 5.82 -8.41
N MET A 237 -15.71 4.51 -8.22
CA MET A 237 -15.02 3.79 -7.15
C MET A 237 -13.50 3.75 -7.35
N VAL A 238 -13.02 3.61 -8.60
CA VAL A 238 -11.59 3.73 -8.93
C VAL A 238 -11.05 5.09 -8.54
N ARG A 239 -11.75 6.18 -8.91
CA ARG A 239 -11.36 7.55 -8.54
C ARG A 239 -11.30 7.74 -7.04
N TYR A 240 -12.35 7.32 -6.34
CA TYR A 240 -12.41 7.41 -4.88
C TYR A 240 -11.22 6.71 -4.21
N VAL A 241 -10.89 5.49 -4.64
CA VAL A 241 -9.76 4.74 -4.09
C VAL A 241 -8.43 5.35 -4.53
N ASN A 242 -8.30 5.86 -5.76
CA ASN A 242 -7.10 6.56 -6.21
C ASN A 242 -6.80 7.78 -5.34
N ASP A 243 -7.79 8.64 -5.13
CA ASP A 243 -7.64 9.86 -4.32
C ASP A 243 -7.35 9.54 -2.85
N THR A 244 -7.96 8.47 -2.34
CA THR A 244 -7.83 8.08 -0.94
C THR A 244 -6.51 7.36 -0.64
N PHE A 245 -6.02 6.52 -1.57
CA PHE A 245 -4.86 5.66 -1.37
C PHE A 245 -3.60 6.13 -2.10
N GLY A 246 -3.69 7.09 -3.02
CA GLY A 246 -2.57 7.55 -3.85
C GLY A 246 -1.37 8.08 -3.07
N LYS A 247 -1.60 8.69 -1.89
CA LYS A 247 -0.51 9.16 -1.01
C LYS A 247 0.37 8.02 -0.49
N LEU A 248 -0.24 6.87 -0.17
CA LEU A 248 0.51 5.68 0.26
C LEU A 248 1.32 5.11 -0.90
N VAL A 249 0.74 5.06 -2.11
CA VAL A 249 1.45 4.60 -3.31
C VAL A 249 2.68 5.47 -3.58
N ASN A 250 2.54 6.79 -3.49
CA ASN A 250 3.63 7.70 -3.80
C ASN A 250 4.74 7.65 -2.73
N LEU A 251 4.43 8.04 -1.49
CA LEU A 251 5.46 8.16 -0.46
C LEU A 251 5.94 6.79 0.05
N GLY A 252 5.01 5.83 0.16
CA GLY A 252 5.32 4.48 0.57
C GLY A 252 6.18 3.74 -0.45
N ALA A 253 5.89 3.84 -1.76
CA ALA A 253 6.74 3.15 -2.74
C ALA A 253 8.10 3.84 -2.91
N ILE A 254 8.24 5.16 -2.72
CA ILE A 254 9.55 5.82 -2.66
C ILE A 254 10.39 5.24 -1.50
N GLY A 255 9.83 5.17 -0.29
CA GLY A 255 10.55 4.63 0.86
C GLY A 255 10.99 3.17 0.65
N ALA A 256 10.07 2.34 0.15
CA ALA A 256 10.37 0.95 -0.20
C ALA A 256 11.43 0.85 -1.31
N PHE A 257 11.40 1.75 -2.30
CA PHE A 257 12.37 1.80 -3.39
C PHE A 257 13.78 2.12 -2.87
N ILE A 258 13.93 3.18 -2.07
CA ILE A 258 15.21 3.58 -1.46
C ILE A 258 15.78 2.42 -0.62
N ALA A 259 14.95 1.81 0.22
CA ALA A 259 15.35 0.66 1.03
C ALA A 259 15.80 -0.54 0.17
N HIS A 260 15.13 -0.78 -0.96
CA HIS A 260 15.50 -1.89 -1.84
C HIS A 260 16.83 -1.65 -2.56
N VAL A 261 17.01 -0.49 -3.21
CA VAL A 261 18.27 -0.15 -3.91
C VAL A 261 19.46 -0.24 -2.95
N THR A 262 19.32 0.32 -1.76
CA THR A 262 20.39 0.36 -0.75
C THR A 262 20.71 -1.03 -0.21
N ALA A 263 19.69 -1.86 0.06
CA ALA A 263 19.91 -3.26 0.45
C ALA A 263 20.63 -4.06 -0.65
N VAL A 264 20.30 -3.86 -1.93
CA VAL A 264 21.00 -4.51 -3.05
C VAL A 264 22.45 -4.04 -3.12
N ALA A 265 22.69 -2.72 -3.00
CA ALA A 265 24.03 -2.15 -3.03
C ALA A 265 24.93 -2.68 -1.89
N ILE A 266 24.38 -2.82 -0.67
CA ILE A 266 25.09 -3.44 0.46
C ILE A 266 25.34 -4.93 0.18
N PHE A 267 24.30 -5.67 -0.21
CA PHE A 267 24.38 -7.12 -0.40
C PHE A 267 25.33 -7.52 -1.53
N VAL A 268 25.35 -6.78 -2.64
CA VAL A 268 26.21 -7.07 -3.80
C VAL A 268 27.59 -6.45 -3.62
N GLY A 269 27.67 -5.21 -3.15
CA GLY A 269 28.92 -4.46 -3.07
C GLY A 269 29.80 -4.80 -1.88
N HIS A 270 29.21 -5.27 -0.77
CA HIS A 270 29.90 -5.40 0.52
C HIS A 270 29.68 -6.77 1.18
N ARG A 271 29.23 -7.79 0.43
CA ARG A 271 28.89 -9.13 0.97
C ARG A 271 29.99 -9.74 1.84
N SER A 272 31.24 -9.62 1.40
CA SER A 272 32.41 -10.19 2.09
C SER A 272 32.68 -9.54 3.44
N SER A 273 32.15 -8.34 3.66
CA SER A 273 32.31 -7.57 4.90
C SER A 273 31.15 -7.80 5.89
N LEU A 274 30.16 -8.63 5.52
CA LEU A 274 28.99 -8.92 6.34
C LEU A 274 29.15 -10.26 7.09
N THR A 275 28.73 -10.29 8.35
CA THR A 275 28.58 -11.56 9.09
C THR A 275 27.42 -12.39 8.52
N GLY A 276 27.39 -13.69 8.81
CA GLY A 276 26.29 -14.56 8.36
C GLY A 276 24.89 -14.08 8.78
N GLY A 277 24.77 -13.52 9.99
CA GLY A 277 23.53 -12.90 10.48
C GLY A 277 23.14 -11.66 9.69
N GLN A 278 24.10 -10.78 9.40
CA GLN A 278 23.88 -9.57 8.58
C GLN A 278 23.50 -9.91 7.14
N VAL A 279 24.07 -10.97 6.56
CA VAL A 279 23.68 -11.49 5.25
C VAL A 279 22.22 -11.96 5.24
N ALA A 280 21.82 -12.76 6.23
CA ALA A 280 20.44 -13.23 6.35
C ALA A 280 19.44 -12.06 6.51
N LEU A 281 19.82 -11.06 7.28
CA LEU A 281 19.04 -9.84 7.50
C LEU A 281 18.91 -8.99 6.22
N MET A 282 19.99 -8.84 5.44
CA MET A 282 19.94 -8.14 4.15
C MET A 282 19.05 -8.87 3.15
N ILE A 283 19.11 -10.20 3.10
CA ILE A 283 18.19 -11.01 2.29
C ILE A 283 16.74 -10.78 2.74
N GLY A 284 16.48 -10.75 4.04
CA GLY A 284 15.17 -10.43 4.60
C GLY A 284 14.67 -9.07 4.09
N TYR A 285 15.49 -8.02 4.21
CA TYR A 285 15.13 -6.69 3.71
C TYR A 285 14.88 -6.65 2.22
N LEU A 286 15.70 -7.32 1.41
CA LEU A 286 15.52 -7.41 -0.04
C LEU A 286 14.17 -8.04 -0.41
N VAL A 287 13.85 -9.17 0.21
CA VAL A 287 12.59 -9.87 -0.03
C VAL A 287 11.41 -9.00 0.40
N ILE A 288 11.50 -8.34 1.56
CA ILE A 288 10.39 -7.55 2.10
C ILE A 288 10.16 -6.28 1.29
N SER A 289 11.20 -5.47 1.08
CA SER A 289 11.10 -4.22 0.32
C SER A 289 10.69 -4.47 -1.14
N GLY A 290 11.19 -5.55 -1.76
CA GLY A 290 10.79 -5.97 -3.10
C GLY A 290 9.31 -6.36 -3.16
N ASN A 291 8.82 -7.12 -2.18
CA ASN A 291 7.40 -7.50 -2.10
C ASN A 291 6.46 -6.32 -1.80
N LEU A 292 6.88 -5.39 -0.94
CA LEU A 292 6.14 -4.16 -0.65
C LEU A 292 6.00 -3.32 -1.92
N MET A 293 7.11 -3.09 -2.62
CA MET A 293 7.11 -2.38 -3.90
C MET A 293 6.25 -3.09 -4.95
N ALA A 294 6.41 -4.41 -5.10
CA ALA A 294 5.63 -5.20 -6.02
C ALA A 294 4.14 -5.08 -5.70
N SER A 295 3.75 -5.15 -4.42
CA SER A 295 2.35 -5.07 -4.00
C SER A 295 1.73 -3.69 -4.22
N LEU A 296 2.48 -2.61 -3.94
CA LEU A 296 2.05 -1.23 -4.15
C LEU A 296 1.88 -0.85 -5.63
N LEU A 297 2.51 -1.58 -6.55
CA LEU A 297 2.49 -1.27 -7.98
C LEU A 297 1.73 -2.30 -8.82
N TYR A 298 1.78 -3.58 -8.45
CA TYR A 298 1.17 -4.67 -9.21
C TYR A 298 -0.35 -4.65 -9.11
N VAL A 299 -0.91 -4.48 -7.90
CA VAL A 299 -2.36 -4.49 -7.69
C VAL A 299 -3.07 -3.34 -8.42
N PRO A 300 -2.64 -2.07 -8.30
CA PRO A 300 -3.14 -0.99 -9.16
C PRO A 300 -2.85 -1.24 -10.66
N GLY A 301 -1.72 -1.85 -11.01
CA GLY A 301 -1.42 -2.24 -12.39
C GLY A 301 -2.42 -3.25 -12.97
N MET A 302 -2.87 -4.22 -12.16
CA MET A 302 -3.96 -5.14 -12.53
C MET A 302 -5.28 -4.40 -12.75
N LEU A 303 -5.62 -3.44 -11.90
CA LEU A 303 -6.83 -2.64 -12.05
C LEU A 303 -6.80 -1.83 -13.35
N ASN A 304 -5.68 -1.15 -13.63
CA ASN A 304 -5.48 -0.45 -14.91
C ASN A 304 -5.58 -1.41 -16.11
N ALA A 305 -5.04 -2.62 -16.01
CA ALA A 305 -5.16 -3.63 -17.06
C ALA A 305 -6.62 -4.06 -17.29
N GLN A 306 -7.43 -4.17 -16.24
CA GLN A 306 -8.85 -4.49 -16.38
C GLN A 306 -9.67 -3.34 -16.98
N VAL A 307 -9.34 -2.08 -16.65
CA VAL A 307 -9.94 -0.89 -17.29
C VAL A 307 -9.55 -0.84 -18.77
N GLN A 308 -8.32 -1.23 -19.12
CA GLN A 308 -7.87 -1.33 -20.50
C GLN A 308 -8.57 -2.47 -21.25
N GLU A 309 -8.73 -3.64 -20.62
CA GLU A 309 -9.44 -4.79 -21.21
C GLU A 309 -10.90 -4.45 -21.54
N LEU A 310 -11.57 -3.69 -20.68
CA LEU A 310 -12.91 -3.17 -20.97
C LEU A 310 -12.95 -2.39 -22.29
N ARG A 311 -12.01 -1.45 -22.46
CA ARG A 311 -11.89 -0.65 -23.66
C ARG A 311 -11.65 -1.52 -24.89
N ASP A 312 -10.79 -2.53 -24.78
CA ASP A 312 -10.49 -3.44 -25.88
C ASP A 312 -11.69 -4.31 -26.26
N ILE A 313 -12.49 -4.78 -25.28
CA ILE A 313 -13.76 -5.49 -25.53
C ILE A 313 -14.72 -4.60 -26.34
N LEU A 314 -14.89 -3.34 -25.91
CA LEU A 314 -15.80 -2.38 -26.54
C LEU A 314 -15.37 -2.04 -27.98
N ILE A 315 -14.08 -1.85 -28.23
CA ILE A 315 -13.53 -1.52 -29.57
C ILE A 315 -13.59 -2.75 -30.50
N LEU A 316 -13.21 -3.94 -30.03
CA LEU A 316 -13.27 -5.14 -30.85
C LEU A 316 -14.70 -5.43 -31.32
N LYS A 317 -15.68 -5.20 -30.44
CA LYS A 317 -17.08 -5.51 -30.70
C LYS A 317 -17.82 -4.39 -31.46
N SER A 318 -17.41 -3.13 -31.33
CA SER A 318 -17.89 -2.04 -32.19
C SER A 318 -17.61 -2.34 -33.66
N ASN A 319 -16.44 -2.92 -33.96
CA ASN A 319 -16.00 -3.25 -35.32
C ASN A 319 -16.65 -4.50 -35.91
N VAL A 320 -17.12 -5.46 -35.10
CA VAL A 320 -17.55 -6.80 -35.55
C VAL A 320 -19.08 -6.95 -35.68
N GLY A 321 -19.90 -6.04 -35.14
CA GLY A 321 -21.36 -6.15 -35.32
C GLY A 321 -22.23 -5.01 -34.79
N LEU A 322 -21.72 -4.21 -33.86
CA LEU A 322 -22.45 -3.06 -33.30
C LEU A 322 -22.53 -1.85 -34.27
N SER A 323 -21.72 -1.82 -35.34
CA SER A 323 -21.70 -0.76 -36.36
C SER A 323 -23.00 -0.64 -37.18
N LYS A 324 -23.90 -1.63 -37.11
CA LYS A 324 -25.18 -1.62 -37.82
C LYS A 324 -26.29 -0.88 -37.08
N ASN A 325 -26.10 -0.56 -35.80
CA ASN A 325 -27.13 0.08 -34.98
C ASN A 325 -26.66 1.48 -34.54
N GLU A 326 -27.07 2.50 -35.29
CA GLU A 326 -26.62 3.90 -35.14
C GLU A 326 -26.83 4.46 -33.73
N MET A 327 -27.78 3.93 -32.95
CA MET A 327 -28.03 4.37 -31.57
C MET A 327 -27.04 3.81 -30.54
N LEU A 328 -26.39 2.67 -30.80
CA LEU A 328 -25.50 2.01 -29.83
C LEU A 328 -24.07 2.55 -29.91
N LEU A 329 -23.63 2.99 -31.09
CA LEU A 329 -22.27 3.46 -31.32
C LEU A 329 -21.88 4.68 -30.45
N PRO A 330 -22.72 5.71 -30.24
CA PRO A 330 -22.40 6.82 -29.36
C PRO A 330 -22.21 6.41 -27.90
N LEU A 331 -23.01 5.45 -27.42
CA LEU A 331 -22.89 4.92 -26.05
C LEU A 331 -21.60 4.15 -25.86
N VAL A 332 -21.24 3.27 -26.81
CA VAL A 332 -19.97 2.54 -26.79
C VAL A 332 -18.78 3.50 -26.83
N ASN A 333 -18.81 4.50 -27.71
CA ASN A 333 -17.76 5.52 -27.80
C ASN A 333 -17.62 6.30 -26.49
N HIS A 334 -18.74 6.64 -25.83
CA HIS A 334 -18.71 7.30 -24.52
C HIS A 334 -18.10 6.41 -23.44
N MET A 335 -18.42 5.10 -23.44
CA MET A 335 -17.81 4.15 -22.51
C MET A 335 -16.30 4.01 -22.72
N VAL A 336 -15.86 3.99 -23.99
CA VAL A 336 -14.43 3.96 -24.34
C VAL A 336 -13.72 5.23 -23.88
N GLN A 337 -14.27 6.41 -24.19
CA GLN A 337 -13.69 7.69 -23.78
C GLN A 337 -13.57 7.80 -22.26
N ARG A 338 -14.59 7.34 -21.51
CA ARG A 338 -14.52 7.29 -20.04
C ARG A 338 -13.41 6.35 -19.58
N ALA A 339 -13.27 5.16 -20.15
CA ALA A 339 -12.21 4.23 -19.75
C ALA A 339 -10.80 4.79 -20.02
N GLU A 340 -10.64 5.60 -21.07
CA GLU A 340 -9.36 6.21 -21.44
C GLU A 340 -8.99 7.47 -20.63
N ALA A 341 -9.96 8.09 -19.96
CA ALA A 341 -9.77 9.34 -19.23
C ALA A 341 -8.64 9.22 -18.19
N PRO A 342 -7.73 10.22 -18.13
CA PRO A 342 -6.53 10.15 -17.28
C PRO A 342 -6.86 10.06 -15.79
N GLU A 343 -7.95 10.68 -15.35
CA GLU A 343 -8.48 10.59 -13.98
C GLU A 343 -8.90 9.17 -13.53
N ASN A 344 -9.14 8.26 -14.49
CA ASN A 344 -9.47 6.86 -14.22
C ASN A 344 -8.24 5.96 -14.22
N LYS A 345 -7.06 6.51 -14.53
CA LYS A 345 -5.79 5.78 -14.58
C LYS A 345 -5.01 6.01 -13.29
N LEU A 346 -4.45 4.91 -12.77
CA LEU A 346 -3.61 4.95 -11.58
C LEU A 346 -2.19 5.34 -11.97
N CYS A 347 -1.65 6.37 -11.32
CA CYS A 347 -0.33 6.92 -11.61
C CYS A 347 0.55 6.93 -10.36
N PHE A 348 1.82 6.55 -10.52
CA PHE A 348 2.88 6.71 -9.54
C PHE A 348 3.51 8.10 -9.69
N LEU A 349 3.66 8.81 -8.57
CA LEU A 349 4.15 10.19 -8.50
C LEU A 349 3.38 11.17 -9.40
N HIS A 350 2.09 10.89 -9.64
CA HIS A 350 1.25 11.62 -10.59
C HIS A 350 1.84 11.74 -12.01
N THR A 351 2.88 10.97 -12.34
CA THR A 351 3.68 11.14 -13.55
C THR A 351 3.76 9.84 -14.36
N PHE A 352 3.92 8.69 -13.70
CA PHE A 352 4.12 7.41 -14.36
C PHE A 352 2.85 6.57 -14.28
N LEU A 353 2.29 6.19 -15.43
CA LEU A 353 1.16 5.26 -15.48
C LEU A 353 1.56 3.92 -14.87
N ILE A 354 0.82 3.46 -13.87
CA ILE A 354 1.06 2.17 -13.24
C ILE A 354 0.50 1.07 -14.15
N ASP A 355 1.36 0.28 -14.76
CA ASP A 355 0.93 -0.90 -15.53
C ASP A 355 1.54 -2.18 -14.96
N LEU A 356 1.10 -3.34 -15.45
CA LEU A 356 1.64 -4.64 -15.00
C LEU A 356 3.16 -4.76 -15.19
N ARG A 357 3.73 -3.96 -16.10
CA ARG A 357 5.16 -3.95 -16.40
C ARG A 357 5.93 -2.94 -15.56
N ILE A 358 5.29 -2.00 -14.87
CA ILE A 358 6.01 -0.95 -14.13
C ILE A 358 6.76 -1.54 -12.94
N ALA A 359 6.17 -2.52 -12.25
CA ALA A 359 6.84 -3.25 -11.19
C ALA A 359 8.09 -3.95 -11.73
N HIS A 360 7.98 -4.64 -12.87
CA HIS A 360 9.13 -5.25 -13.53
C HIS A 360 10.18 -4.23 -13.98
N ARG A 361 9.76 -3.12 -14.59
CA ARG A 361 10.65 -2.04 -15.03
C ARG A 361 11.41 -1.44 -13.85
N LEU A 362 10.72 -1.14 -12.75
CA LEU A 362 11.35 -0.63 -11.54
C LEU A 362 12.33 -1.65 -10.96
N THR A 363 11.93 -2.92 -10.80
CA THR A 363 12.85 -3.99 -10.35
C THR A 363 14.07 -4.15 -11.27
N LEU A 364 13.90 -4.01 -12.59
CA LEU A 364 15.01 -4.07 -13.54
C LEU A 364 15.91 -2.83 -13.48
N THR A 365 15.39 -1.65 -13.15
CA THR A 365 16.21 -0.44 -12.95
C THR A 365 16.96 -0.43 -11.61
N MET A 366 16.51 -1.21 -10.63
CA MET A 366 17.15 -1.31 -9.30
C MET A 366 18.56 -1.86 -9.39
N LEU A 367 18.78 -2.92 -10.16
CA LEU A 367 20.08 -3.57 -10.33
C LEU A 367 21.13 -2.60 -10.91
N PRO A 368 20.87 -1.90 -12.04
CA PRO A 368 21.73 -0.83 -12.55
C PRO A 368 21.97 0.29 -11.54
N LEU A 369 20.93 0.79 -10.86
CA LEU A 369 21.09 1.86 -9.86
C LEU A 369 21.96 1.41 -8.69
N SER A 370 21.78 0.18 -8.22
CA SER A 370 22.60 -0.41 -7.16
C SER A 370 24.05 -0.58 -7.63
N ASN A 371 24.27 -1.02 -8.87
CA ASN A 371 25.59 -1.13 -9.47
C ASN A 371 26.26 0.25 -9.65
N ILE A 372 25.50 1.28 -10.00
CA ILE A 372 25.99 2.67 -10.05
C ILE A 372 26.40 3.12 -8.65
N LEU A 373 25.60 2.86 -7.61
CA LEU A 373 25.98 3.18 -6.23
C LEU A 373 27.26 2.45 -5.80
N ILE A 374 27.40 1.17 -6.16
CA ILE A 374 28.62 0.39 -5.89
C ILE A 374 29.81 0.98 -6.65
N PHE A 375 29.64 1.33 -7.93
CA PHE A 375 30.68 1.91 -8.76
C PHE A 375 31.12 3.27 -8.25
N LEU A 376 30.18 4.14 -7.90
CA LEU A 376 30.44 5.42 -7.26
C LEU A 376 31.12 5.22 -5.90
N GLY A 377 30.70 4.23 -5.11
CA GLY A 377 31.39 3.85 -3.87
C GLY A 377 32.83 3.38 -4.08
N ARG A 378 33.15 2.75 -5.21
CA ARG A 378 34.53 2.37 -5.55
C ARG A 378 35.38 3.53 -6.06
N ILE A 379 34.77 4.53 -6.69
CA ILE A 379 35.46 5.72 -7.20
C ILE A 379 35.69 6.75 -6.10
N TYR A 380 34.66 7.01 -5.31
CA TYR A 380 34.63 8.06 -4.30
C TYR A 380 34.94 7.54 -2.89
N GLY A 381 34.85 6.22 -2.67
CA GLY A 381 35.33 5.58 -1.46
C GLY A 381 36.85 5.53 -1.45
N VAL A 382 37.44 6.37 -0.60
CA VAL A 382 38.78 6.18 -0.06
C VAL A 382 38.89 4.72 0.41
N GLN A 383 39.95 4.05 -0.04
CA GLN A 383 40.33 2.70 0.40
C GLN A 383 40.06 2.52 1.90
N GLN A 384 39.26 1.52 2.26
CA GLN A 384 39.40 0.83 3.54
C GLN A 384 40.17 -0.46 3.29
#